data_AF-A0A820C6D5-F1
#
_entry.id   AF-A0A820C6D5-F1
#
_cell.length_a   1.000
_cell.length_b   1.000
_cell.length_c   1.000
_cell.angle_alpha   90.00
_cell.angle_beta   90.00
_cell.angle_gamma   90.00
#
_symmetry.space_group_name_H-M   'P 1'
#
loop_
_entity.id
_entity.type
_entity.pdbx_description
1 polymer ?
#
loop_
_entity_poly.entity_id
_entity_poly.type
_entity_poly.pdbx_seq_one_letter_code
_entity_poly.pdbx_strand_id
1 'polypeptide(L)'
;MWYDVGMNLGTTTCEAQLYRIRQDHLPTSPTDPNFVLHPGFTSTDKGARFLLYDSMAVQPPYTSGSSKVGRLLIYSSDLQLTILSKSKRIGSDGTFDTAACISQQNYIIMAEFEEKHAVPIAFCLCEKKNYETYKLIIQVLKTAIDNLKLDFKPVYWMSDYEKALTKAIKEELPTTELLGCAFHYSKAIYRNIQVKGLQDTYQNDEVICQILRQIMALAFIPSDQIRIVYYGVIKPQLSNVPAKPTSLRYNLRDFFKYFE
;
A
#
# COMPACT_ATOMS: atom_id res chain seq x y z
N MET A 1 20.18 -15.92 17.20
CA MET A 1 21.66 -15.91 17.22
C MET A 1 22.09 -15.78 15.77
N TRP A 2 22.11 -14.55 15.26
CA TRP A 2 22.56 -14.26 13.89
C TRP A 2 24.03 -13.89 14.00
N TYR A 3 24.91 -14.81 13.62
CA TYR A 3 26.33 -14.51 13.52
C TYR A 3 26.56 -13.70 12.25
N ASP A 4 27.11 -12.50 12.46
CA ASP A 4 27.74 -11.68 11.46
C ASP A 4 29.02 -12.39 11.03
N VAL A 5 28.97 -13.09 9.89
CA VAL A 5 30.18 -13.65 9.27
C VAL A 5 30.75 -12.55 8.40
N GLY A 6 31.65 -11.77 9.00
CA GLY A 6 32.48 -10.80 8.31
C GLY A 6 33.34 -11.48 7.24
N MET A 7 32.81 -11.57 6.02
CA MET A 7 33.62 -11.76 4.83
C MET A 7 33.80 -10.40 4.16
N ASN A 8 35.02 -9.90 4.30
CA ASN A 8 35.53 -8.68 3.68
C ASN A 8 35.73 -8.92 2.16
N LEU A 9 34.62 -9.06 1.43
CA LEU A 9 34.58 -8.88 -0.02
C LEU A 9 34.14 -7.43 -0.25
N GLY A 10 34.80 -6.68 -1.13
CA GLY A 10 34.38 -5.31 -1.44
C GLY A 10 32.93 -5.30 -1.93
N THR A 11 31.97 -5.06 -1.04
CA THR A 11 30.55 -5.24 -1.31
C THR A 11 30.02 -4.00 -2.01
N THR A 12 30.01 -4.04 -3.34
CA THR A 12 28.94 -3.31 -4.03
C THR A 12 27.64 -3.97 -3.57
N THR A 13 26.67 -3.18 -3.08
CA THR A 13 25.39 -3.72 -2.60
C THR A 13 24.73 -4.57 -3.68
N CYS A 14 23.88 -5.54 -3.30
CA CYS A 14 23.14 -6.37 -4.27
C CYS A 14 22.37 -5.48 -5.28
N GLU A 15 21.83 -4.37 -4.79
CA GLU A 15 21.25 -3.30 -5.60
C GLU A 15 22.22 -2.74 -6.65
N ALA A 16 23.44 -2.36 -6.25
CA ALA A 16 24.43 -1.83 -7.18
C ALA A 16 24.89 -2.87 -8.23
N GLN A 17 24.93 -4.15 -7.87
CA GLN A 17 25.19 -5.23 -8.84
C GLN A 17 24.03 -5.39 -9.83
N LEU A 18 22.79 -5.35 -9.36
CA LEU A 18 21.60 -5.37 -10.23
C LEU A 18 21.57 -4.18 -11.18
N TYR A 19 21.92 -2.98 -10.71
CA TYR A 19 22.01 -1.79 -11.57
C TYR A 19 23.11 -1.89 -12.62
N ARG A 20 24.29 -2.45 -12.29
CA ARG A 20 25.36 -2.67 -13.27
C ARG A 20 24.94 -3.64 -14.37
N ILE A 21 24.42 -4.82 -13.99
CA ILE A 21 23.93 -5.82 -14.95
C ILE A 21 22.81 -5.24 -15.82
N ARG A 22 21.92 -4.44 -15.22
CA ARG A 22 20.87 -3.73 -15.94
C ARG A 22 21.44 -2.77 -16.99
N GLN A 23 22.47 -1.98 -16.65
CA GLN A 23 23.05 -1.00 -17.58
C GLN A 23 23.71 -1.65 -18.81
N ASP A 24 24.20 -2.88 -18.68
CA ASP A 24 24.82 -3.62 -19.79
C ASP A 24 23.78 -4.09 -20.84
N HIS A 25 22.50 -4.17 -20.47
CA HIS A 25 21.46 -4.82 -21.29
C HIS A 25 20.21 -3.98 -21.53
N LEU A 26 19.97 -2.94 -20.73
CA LEU A 26 18.77 -2.13 -20.75
C LEU A 26 19.12 -0.63 -20.83
N PRO A 27 18.26 0.18 -21.47
CA PRO A 27 18.47 1.62 -21.54
C PRO A 27 18.47 2.24 -20.13
N THR A 28 19.16 3.38 -20.01
CA THR A 28 19.15 4.21 -18.80
C THR A 28 17.72 4.50 -18.37
N SER A 29 17.47 4.46 -17.05
CA SER A 29 16.17 4.82 -16.51
C SER A 29 15.78 6.24 -16.96
N PRO A 30 14.54 6.42 -17.45
CA PRO A 30 14.09 7.73 -17.91
C PRO A 30 14.06 8.71 -16.75
N THR A 31 14.48 9.95 -16.99
CA THR A 31 14.42 11.07 -16.03
C THR A 31 13.33 12.08 -16.36
N ASP A 32 12.80 12.04 -17.59
CA ASP A 32 11.64 12.82 -18.04
C ASP A 32 10.38 11.94 -18.03
N PRO A 33 9.30 12.34 -17.34
CA PRO A 33 8.03 11.60 -17.35
C PRO A 33 7.42 11.47 -18.75
N ASN A 34 7.77 12.32 -19.73
CA ASN A 34 7.24 12.28 -21.10
C ASN A 34 8.03 11.33 -22.04
N PHE A 35 8.85 10.44 -21.49
CA PHE A 35 9.60 9.48 -22.30
C PHE A 35 8.69 8.56 -23.14
N VAL A 36 9.18 8.21 -24.33
CA VAL A 36 8.57 7.17 -25.17
C VAL A 36 8.96 5.80 -24.63
N LEU A 37 7.97 4.97 -24.30
CA LEU A 37 8.22 3.62 -23.80
C LEU A 37 8.76 2.72 -24.91
N HIS A 38 9.90 2.07 -24.66
CA HIS A 38 10.48 1.15 -25.63
C HIS A 38 9.58 -0.09 -25.83
N PRO A 39 9.31 -0.54 -27.09
CA PRO A 39 8.37 -1.63 -27.38
C PRO A 39 8.65 -2.94 -26.62
N GLY A 40 9.93 -3.22 -26.33
CA GLY A 40 10.35 -4.39 -25.54
C GLY A 40 9.79 -4.45 -24.12
N PHE A 41 9.30 -3.34 -23.55
CA PHE A 41 8.66 -3.31 -22.24
C PHE A 41 7.14 -3.47 -22.29
N THR A 42 6.56 -3.65 -23.48
CA THR A 42 5.09 -3.74 -23.63
C THR A 42 4.56 -5.17 -23.48
N SER A 43 5.44 -6.16 -23.54
CA SER A 43 5.13 -7.59 -23.58
C SER A 43 6.02 -8.38 -22.63
N THR A 44 5.53 -9.54 -22.21
CA THR A 44 6.31 -10.53 -21.44
C THR A 44 7.35 -11.23 -22.33
N ASP A 45 8.30 -11.96 -21.72
CA ASP A 45 9.28 -12.79 -22.43
C ASP A 45 8.65 -13.88 -23.32
N LYS A 46 7.37 -14.20 -23.08
CA LYS A 46 6.59 -15.15 -23.88
C LYS A 46 5.76 -14.46 -24.98
N GLY A 47 5.97 -13.16 -25.21
CA GLY A 47 5.27 -12.38 -26.23
C GLY A 47 3.82 -12.00 -25.88
N ALA A 48 3.34 -12.35 -24.69
CA ALA A 48 2.00 -11.94 -24.25
C ALA A 48 1.99 -10.46 -23.84
N ARG A 49 0.88 -9.76 -24.12
CA ARG A 49 0.66 -8.37 -23.72
C ARG A 49 0.83 -8.21 -22.21
N PHE A 50 1.58 -7.19 -21.80
CA PHE A 50 1.80 -6.87 -20.39
C PHE A 50 1.52 -5.40 -20.06
N LEU A 51 1.76 -4.48 -20.99
CA LEU A 51 1.30 -3.09 -20.84
C LEU A 51 -0.20 -3.04 -21.09
N LEU A 52 -0.95 -2.57 -20.08
CA LEU A 52 -2.38 -2.30 -20.17
C LEU A 52 -2.67 -0.88 -20.63
N TYR A 53 -1.91 0.08 -20.11
CA TYR A 53 -2.19 1.49 -20.32
C TYR A 53 -0.92 2.31 -20.26
N ASP A 54 -0.84 3.28 -21.16
CA ASP A 54 0.20 4.29 -21.22
C ASP A 54 -0.48 5.65 -21.44
N SER A 55 -0.31 6.58 -20.50
CA SER A 55 -0.97 7.90 -20.54
C SER A 55 -0.52 8.83 -21.68
N MET A 56 0.57 8.51 -22.35
CA MET A 56 1.13 9.22 -23.51
C MET A 56 0.71 8.56 -24.82
N ALA A 57 0.29 7.28 -24.80
CA ALA A 57 -0.28 6.64 -25.96
C ALA A 57 -1.70 7.19 -26.22
N VAL A 58 -1.96 7.64 -27.44
CA VAL A 58 -3.32 7.97 -27.88
C VAL A 58 -4.07 6.65 -28.08
N GLN A 59 -4.77 6.16 -27.06
CA GLN A 59 -5.57 4.93 -27.14
C GLN A 59 -7.03 5.18 -26.75
N PRO A 60 -8.00 5.08 -27.69
CA PRO A 60 -9.42 5.07 -27.35
C PRO A 60 -9.73 3.95 -26.34
N PRO A 61 -10.63 4.16 -25.36
CA PRO A 61 -11.48 5.33 -25.15
C PRO A 61 -10.83 6.48 -24.35
N TYR A 62 -9.54 6.38 -24.02
CA TYR A 62 -8.86 7.34 -23.16
C TYR A 62 -8.21 8.46 -23.99
N THR A 63 -8.61 9.71 -23.76
CA THR A 63 -7.89 10.87 -24.32
C THR A 63 -6.53 10.99 -23.64
N SER A 64 -5.53 11.57 -24.34
CA SER A 64 -4.21 11.91 -23.79
C SER A 64 -4.32 12.40 -22.34
N GLY A 65 -3.52 11.83 -21.43
CA GLY A 65 -3.69 11.96 -19.99
C GLY A 65 -3.97 13.40 -19.56
N SER A 66 -5.04 13.61 -18.77
CA SER A 66 -5.28 14.93 -18.20
C SER A 66 -4.05 15.35 -17.38
N SER A 67 -3.68 16.63 -17.42
CA SER A 67 -2.59 17.18 -16.61
C SER A 67 -2.73 16.86 -15.12
N LYS A 68 -3.93 16.51 -14.65
CA LYS A 68 -4.22 16.10 -13.28
C LYS A 68 -3.65 14.73 -12.91
N VAL A 69 -3.50 13.79 -13.87
CA VAL A 69 -2.95 12.44 -13.62
C VAL A 69 -1.43 12.42 -13.76
N GLY A 70 -0.87 13.18 -14.70
CA GLY A 70 0.55 13.08 -15.08
C GLY A 70 0.85 11.79 -15.84
N ARG A 71 2.11 11.35 -15.79
CA ARG A 71 2.56 10.07 -16.36
C ARG A 71 2.01 8.90 -15.57
N LEU A 72 1.33 8.00 -16.26
CA LEU A 72 0.79 6.76 -15.72
C LEU A 72 1.06 5.61 -16.69
N LEU A 73 1.73 4.57 -16.18
CA LEU A 73 1.87 3.29 -16.85
C LEU A 73 1.23 2.21 -15.98
N ILE A 74 0.42 1.35 -16.59
CA ILE A 74 -0.22 0.23 -15.89
C ILE A 74 0.19 -1.05 -16.60
N TYR A 75 0.74 -1.99 -15.84
CA TYR A 75 1.14 -3.30 -16.32
C TYR A 75 0.31 -4.40 -15.67
N SER A 76 -0.27 -5.27 -16.49
CA SER A 76 -0.91 -6.52 -16.10
C SER A 76 -1.13 -7.40 -17.33
N SER A 77 -1.10 -8.71 -17.14
CA SER A 77 -1.43 -9.71 -18.15
C SER A 77 -2.89 -10.16 -18.07
N ASP A 78 -3.41 -10.76 -19.14
CA ASP A 78 -4.77 -11.32 -19.16
C ASP A 78 -4.98 -12.40 -18.09
N LEU A 79 -3.92 -13.16 -17.76
CA LEU A 79 -3.95 -14.13 -16.66
C LEU A 79 -4.17 -13.43 -15.31
N GLN A 80 -3.42 -12.36 -15.05
CA GLN A 80 -3.57 -11.57 -13.82
C GLN A 80 -4.95 -10.92 -13.75
N LEU A 81 -5.46 -10.36 -14.84
CA LEU A 81 -6.81 -9.81 -14.91
C LEU A 81 -7.89 -10.88 -14.67
N THR A 82 -7.68 -12.09 -15.17
CA THR A 82 -8.57 -13.23 -14.90
C THR A 82 -8.58 -13.58 -13.41
N ILE A 83 -7.42 -13.60 -12.75
CA ILE A 83 -7.34 -13.81 -11.31
C ILE A 83 -8.07 -12.69 -10.55
N LEU A 84 -7.82 -11.43 -10.93
CA LEU A 84 -8.46 -10.26 -10.33
C LEU A 84 -9.98 -10.31 -10.42
N SER A 85 -10.52 -10.69 -11.58
CA SER A 85 -11.97 -10.80 -11.82
C SER A 85 -12.65 -11.84 -10.91
N LYS A 86 -11.94 -12.92 -10.56
CA LYS A 86 -12.46 -14.01 -9.73
C LYS A 86 -12.30 -13.75 -8.23
N SER A 87 -11.43 -12.81 -7.86
CA SER A 87 -11.16 -12.53 -6.45
C SER A 87 -12.25 -11.68 -5.81
N LYS A 88 -12.70 -12.11 -4.63
CA LYS A 88 -13.57 -11.30 -3.77
C LYS A 88 -12.80 -10.30 -2.92
N ARG A 89 -11.50 -10.54 -2.69
CA ARG A 89 -10.64 -9.72 -1.82
C ARG A 89 -9.50 -9.12 -2.63
N ILE A 90 -9.45 -7.80 -2.65
CA ILE A 90 -8.38 -7.03 -3.28
C ILE A 90 -7.58 -6.35 -2.19
N GLY A 91 -6.26 -6.33 -2.35
CA GLY A 91 -5.35 -5.51 -1.56
C GLY A 91 -4.67 -4.49 -2.46
N SER A 92 -4.30 -3.34 -1.94
CA SER A 92 -3.46 -2.40 -2.69
C SER A 92 -2.55 -1.60 -1.79
N ASP A 93 -1.33 -1.33 -2.26
CA ASP A 93 -0.33 -0.56 -1.52
C ASP A 93 0.59 0.23 -2.46
N GLY A 94 1.06 1.38 -1.98
CA GLY A 94 2.05 2.20 -2.67
C GLY A 94 3.47 1.88 -2.20
N THR A 95 4.33 1.42 -3.10
CA THR A 95 5.76 1.22 -2.82
C THR A 95 6.57 2.41 -3.35
N PHE A 96 7.45 2.96 -2.51
CA PHE A 96 8.20 4.19 -2.81
C PHE A 96 9.68 3.92 -3.14
N ASP A 97 10.32 3.00 -2.42
CA ASP A 97 11.75 2.71 -2.61
C ASP A 97 12.06 2.09 -3.97
N THR A 98 11.07 1.48 -4.61
CA THR A 98 11.16 0.87 -5.95
C THR A 98 10.57 1.76 -7.05
N ALA A 99 10.12 2.98 -6.71
CA ALA A 99 9.57 3.91 -7.67
C ALA A 99 10.69 4.42 -8.60
N ALA A 100 10.45 4.38 -9.91
CA ALA A 100 11.34 5.05 -10.86
C ALA A 100 11.37 6.55 -10.55
N CYS A 101 12.47 7.24 -10.86
CA CYS A 101 12.63 8.67 -10.55
C CYS A 101 11.54 9.57 -11.17
N ILE A 102 10.88 9.10 -12.22
CA ILE A 102 9.73 9.74 -12.89
C ILE A 102 8.37 9.47 -12.23
N SER A 103 8.32 8.61 -11.21
CA SER A 103 7.11 8.21 -10.51
C SER A 103 7.25 8.54 -9.02
N GLN A 104 6.21 9.08 -8.42
CA GLN A 104 6.20 9.26 -6.97
C GLN A 104 5.91 7.95 -6.23
N GLN A 105 5.35 6.94 -6.91
CA GLN A 105 5.15 5.59 -6.39
C GLN A 105 5.03 4.54 -7.51
N ASN A 106 5.36 3.30 -7.16
CA ASN A 106 4.84 2.12 -7.81
C ASN A 106 3.66 1.58 -6.98
N TYR A 107 2.44 1.79 -7.46
CA TYR A 107 1.21 1.35 -6.81
C TYR A 107 0.85 -0.06 -7.29
N ILE A 108 0.74 -0.98 -6.34
CA ILE A 108 0.56 -2.41 -6.61
C ILE A 108 -0.85 -2.80 -6.18
N ILE A 109 -1.59 -3.42 -7.08
CA ILE A 109 -2.87 -4.06 -6.78
C ILE A 109 -2.63 -5.56 -6.70
N MET A 110 -3.12 -6.17 -5.62
CA MET A 110 -3.02 -7.59 -5.31
C MET A 110 -4.41 -8.19 -5.24
N ALA A 111 -4.53 -9.47 -5.60
CA ALA A 111 -5.76 -10.22 -5.45
C ALA A 111 -5.51 -11.52 -4.67
N GLU A 112 -6.52 -11.95 -3.93
CA GLU A 112 -6.57 -13.28 -3.35
C GLU A 112 -6.65 -14.35 -4.48
N PHE A 113 -5.74 -15.30 -4.43
CA PHE A 113 -5.65 -16.45 -5.32
C PHE A 113 -5.73 -17.73 -4.49
N GLU A 114 -6.61 -18.64 -4.90
CA GLU A 114 -6.87 -19.92 -4.24
C GLU A 114 -7.13 -19.80 -2.72
N GLU A 115 -7.77 -18.69 -2.31
CA GLU A 115 -8.17 -18.38 -0.92
C GLU A 115 -7.02 -18.35 0.11
N LYS A 116 -5.76 -18.39 -0.34
CA LYS A 116 -4.59 -18.52 0.54
C LYS A 116 -3.46 -17.56 0.23
N HIS A 117 -3.40 -17.05 -0.98
CA HIS A 117 -2.26 -16.28 -1.46
C HIS A 117 -2.70 -14.91 -1.94
N ALA A 118 -2.01 -13.86 -1.50
CA ALA A 118 -2.11 -12.57 -2.15
C ALA A 118 -1.07 -12.54 -3.27
N VAL A 119 -1.51 -12.36 -4.52
CA VAL A 119 -0.64 -12.29 -5.68
C VAL A 119 -0.71 -10.90 -6.32
N PRO A 120 0.41 -10.32 -6.78
CA PRO A 120 0.40 -9.04 -7.45
C PRO A 120 -0.22 -9.16 -8.84
N ILE A 121 -1.18 -8.30 -9.12
CA ILE A 121 -1.98 -8.30 -10.34
C ILE A 121 -1.56 -7.17 -11.26
N ALA A 122 -1.52 -5.95 -10.73
CA ALA A 122 -1.23 -4.77 -11.53
C ALA A 122 -0.14 -3.94 -10.86
N PHE A 123 0.79 -3.48 -11.68
CA PHE A 123 1.86 -2.57 -11.28
C PHE A 123 1.64 -1.23 -11.98
N CYS A 124 1.44 -0.18 -11.19
CA CYS A 124 1.07 1.13 -11.68
C CYS A 124 2.18 2.13 -11.34
N LEU A 125 2.95 2.56 -12.33
CA LEU A 125 3.94 3.62 -12.16
C LEU A 125 3.22 4.96 -12.23
N CYS A 126 3.12 5.63 -11.08
CA CYS A 126 2.30 6.82 -10.92
C CYS A 126 3.17 8.04 -10.68
N GLU A 127 3.11 9.03 -11.58
CA GLU A 127 3.70 10.35 -11.31
C GLU A 127 2.97 11.07 -10.17
N LYS A 128 1.64 10.89 -10.06
CA LYS A 128 0.82 11.55 -9.03
C LYS A 128 0.04 10.56 -8.19
N LYS A 129 -0.07 10.85 -6.89
CA LYS A 129 -0.87 10.10 -5.90
C LYS A 129 -2.13 10.91 -5.56
N ASN A 130 -3.09 10.93 -6.47
CA ASN A 130 -4.31 11.70 -6.30
C ASN A 130 -5.53 10.91 -6.79
N TYR A 131 -6.71 11.44 -6.52
CA TYR A 131 -7.97 10.76 -6.78
C TYR A 131 -8.15 10.46 -8.27
N GLU A 132 -7.74 11.38 -9.15
CA GLU A 132 -7.81 11.25 -10.60
C GLU A 132 -6.94 10.10 -11.11
N THR A 133 -5.72 9.94 -10.56
CA THR A 133 -4.85 8.81 -10.89
C THR A 133 -5.49 7.48 -10.47
N TYR A 134 -5.93 7.36 -9.22
CA TYR A 134 -6.53 6.11 -8.73
C TYR A 134 -7.83 5.76 -9.46
N LYS A 135 -8.67 6.75 -9.73
CA LYS A 135 -9.89 6.58 -10.50
C LYS A 135 -9.57 6.02 -11.90
N LEU A 136 -8.59 6.61 -12.58
CA LEU A 136 -8.18 6.15 -13.90
C LEU A 136 -7.62 4.72 -13.85
N ILE A 137 -6.82 4.36 -12.84
CA ILE A 137 -6.31 2.99 -12.66
C ILE A 137 -7.48 2.00 -12.59
N ILE A 138 -8.48 2.28 -11.75
CA ILE A 138 -9.65 1.39 -11.59
C ILE A 138 -10.45 1.30 -12.90
N GLN A 139 -10.64 2.41 -13.61
CA GLN A 139 -11.32 2.45 -14.90
C GLN A 139 -10.60 1.64 -15.98
N VAL A 140 -9.26 1.72 -16.04
CA VAL A 140 -8.46 0.91 -16.98
C VAL A 140 -8.63 -0.58 -16.67
N LEU A 141 -8.57 -0.98 -15.41
CA LEU A 141 -8.75 -2.37 -15.03
C LEU A 141 -10.16 -2.88 -15.34
N LYS A 142 -11.21 -2.10 -15.05
CA LYS A 142 -12.61 -2.42 -15.40
C LYS A 142 -12.73 -2.69 -16.90
N THR A 143 -12.33 -1.73 -17.73
CA THR A 143 -12.38 -1.87 -19.19
C THR A 143 -11.58 -3.08 -19.68
N ALA A 144 -10.39 -3.32 -19.13
CA ALA A 144 -9.55 -4.45 -19.52
C ALA A 144 -10.20 -5.80 -19.16
N ILE A 145 -10.83 -5.91 -18.00
CA ILE A 145 -11.56 -7.12 -17.57
C ILE A 145 -12.83 -7.31 -18.41
N ASP A 146 -13.57 -6.25 -18.68
CA ASP A 146 -14.78 -6.28 -19.53
C ASP A 146 -14.45 -6.72 -20.96
N ASN A 147 -13.28 -6.30 -21.49
CA ASN A 147 -12.79 -6.73 -22.80
C ASN A 147 -12.51 -8.25 -22.86
N LEU A 148 -12.14 -8.86 -21.74
CA LEU A 148 -11.99 -10.31 -21.59
C LEU A 148 -13.34 -11.03 -21.36
N LYS A 149 -14.46 -10.29 -21.35
CA LYS A 149 -15.82 -10.82 -21.08
C LYS A 149 -15.95 -11.44 -19.69
N LEU A 150 -15.26 -10.85 -18.72
CA LEU A 150 -15.28 -11.24 -17.32
C LEU A 150 -15.99 -10.16 -16.49
N ASP A 151 -16.53 -10.55 -15.33
CA ASP A 151 -17.14 -9.62 -14.38
C ASP A 151 -16.09 -9.14 -13.37
N PHE A 152 -16.08 -7.83 -13.08
CA PHE A 152 -15.26 -7.27 -12.00
C PHE A 152 -16.12 -6.77 -10.83
N LYS A 153 -16.34 -7.63 -9.83
CA LYS A 153 -17.22 -7.35 -8.68
C LYS A 153 -16.55 -7.78 -7.36
N PRO A 154 -15.47 -7.12 -6.95
CA PRO A 154 -14.84 -7.42 -5.67
C PRO A 154 -15.82 -7.13 -4.52
N VAL A 155 -15.73 -7.93 -3.46
CA VAL A 155 -16.54 -7.73 -2.25
C VAL A 155 -15.82 -6.81 -1.28
N TYR A 156 -14.51 -7.01 -1.13
CA TYR A 156 -13.66 -6.26 -0.21
C TYR A 156 -12.45 -5.68 -0.93
N TRP A 157 -12.12 -4.43 -0.61
CA TRP A 157 -10.87 -3.79 -1.03
C TRP A 157 -10.15 -3.26 0.21
N MET A 158 -9.01 -3.87 0.53
CA MET A 158 -8.15 -3.45 1.62
C MET A 158 -7.06 -2.51 1.09
N SER A 159 -6.93 -1.34 1.71
CA SER A 159 -5.87 -0.39 1.39
C SER A 159 -5.33 0.27 2.65
N ASP A 160 -4.32 1.12 2.50
CA ASP A 160 -4.04 2.13 3.51
C ASP A 160 -5.19 3.15 3.62
N TYR A 161 -5.03 4.15 4.48
CA TYR A 161 -6.07 5.12 4.81
C TYR A 161 -6.06 6.35 3.89
N GLU A 162 -5.57 6.22 2.65
CA GLU A 162 -5.49 7.36 1.72
C GLU A 162 -6.88 7.81 1.25
N LYS A 163 -7.22 9.07 1.53
CA LYS A 163 -8.54 9.66 1.19
C LYS A 163 -8.81 9.66 -0.31
N ALA A 164 -7.80 9.93 -1.13
CA ALA A 164 -7.94 9.98 -2.59
C ALA A 164 -8.31 8.61 -3.17
N LEU A 165 -7.61 7.55 -2.73
CA LEU A 165 -7.90 6.17 -3.11
C LEU A 165 -9.28 5.73 -2.62
N THR A 166 -9.61 6.00 -1.34
CA THR A 166 -10.93 5.70 -0.76
C THR A 166 -12.05 6.32 -1.60
N LYS A 167 -11.89 7.60 -2.01
CA LYS A 167 -12.87 8.29 -2.85
C LYS A 167 -13.00 7.62 -4.22
N ALA A 168 -11.88 7.28 -4.87
CA ALA A 168 -11.88 6.64 -6.18
C ALA A 168 -12.59 5.27 -6.16
N ILE A 169 -12.31 4.43 -5.16
CA ILE A 169 -12.93 3.10 -5.02
C ILE A 169 -14.45 3.23 -4.79
N LYS A 170 -14.89 4.11 -3.89
CA LYS A 170 -16.33 4.32 -3.63
C LYS A 170 -17.10 4.76 -4.86
N GLU A 171 -16.46 5.54 -5.73
CA GLU A 171 -17.09 6.04 -6.94
C GLU A 171 -17.13 4.98 -8.05
N GLU A 172 -16.01 4.28 -8.27
CA GLU A 172 -15.89 3.32 -9.37
C GLU A 172 -16.45 1.94 -9.05
N LEU A 173 -16.53 1.58 -7.77
CA LEU A 173 -16.96 0.27 -7.25
C LEU A 173 -17.85 0.46 -6.01
N PRO A 174 -19.06 1.04 -6.16
CA PRO A 174 -19.90 1.48 -5.03
C PRO A 174 -20.42 0.35 -4.14
N THR A 175 -20.41 -0.90 -4.63
CA THR A 175 -20.82 -2.09 -3.87
C THR A 175 -19.68 -2.74 -3.10
N THR A 176 -18.44 -2.28 -3.29
CA THR A 176 -17.25 -2.83 -2.65
C THR A 176 -17.08 -2.24 -1.26
N GLU A 177 -16.90 -3.11 -0.27
CA GLU A 177 -16.59 -2.69 1.09
C GLU A 177 -15.10 -2.35 1.22
N LEU A 178 -14.82 -1.12 1.66
CA LEU A 178 -13.45 -0.66 1.92
C LEU A 178 -13.00 -1.09 3.31
N LEU A 179 -11.87 -1.79 3.38
CA LEU A 179 -11.25 -2.23 4.62
C LEU A 179 -9.95 -1.45 4.87
N GLY A 180 -9.76 -0.99 6.11
CA GLY A 180 -8.51 -0.38 6.54
C GLY A 180 -7.45 -1.46 6.82
N CYS A 181 -6.23 -1.26 6.33
CA CYS A 181 -5.13 -2.17 6.61
C CYS A 181 -4.69 -2.10 8.09
N ALA A 182 -4.81 -3.22 8.81
CA ALA A 182 -4.44 -3.33 10.23
C ALA A 182 -2.94 -3.11 10.49
N PHE A 183 -2.08 -3.49 9.53
CA PHE A 183 -0.64 -3.22 9.60
C PHE A 183 -0.36 -1.72 9.60
N HIS A 184 -0.96 -0.98 8.66
CA HIS A 184 -0.79 0.48 8.57
C HIS A 184 -1.36 1.20 9.79
N TYR A 185 -2.50 0.75 10.30
CA TYR A 185 -3.08 1.24 11.55
C TYR A 185 -2.14 1.05 12.75
N SER A 186 -1.64 -0.18 12.94
CA SER A 186 -0.74 -0.52 14.05
C SER A 186 0.59 0.24 13.94
N LYS A 187 1.11 0.41 12.71
CA LYS A 187 2.31 1.20 12.43
C LYS A 187 2.12 2.67 12.77
N ALA A 188 0.95 3.25 12.49
CA ALA A 188 0.63 4.63 12.87
C ALA A 188 0.57 4.81 14.38
N ILE A 189 -0.04 3.86 15.11
CA ILE A 189 -0.05 3.86 16.57
C ILE A 189 1.37 3.76 17.12
N TYR A 190 2.18 2.84 16.60
CA TYR A 190 3.56 2.67 17.03
C TYR A 190 4.42 3.92 16.78
N ARG A 191 4.26 4.58 15.63
CA ARG A 191 4.90 5.89 15.37
C ARG A 191 4.49 6.94 16.41
N ASN A 192 3.21 6.98 16.78
CA ASN A 192 2.76 7.90 17.84
C ASN A 192 3.39 7.55 19.20
N ILE A 193 3.51 6.26 19.55
CA ILE A 193 4.24 5.80 20.75
C ILE A 193 5.68 6.35 20.74
N GLN A 194 6.38 6.28 19.61
CA GLN A 194 7.75 6.80 19.46
C GLN A 194 7.80 8.33 19.64
N VAL A 195 6.91 9.07 18.96
CA VAL A 195 6.83 10.54 19.05
C VAL A 195 6.56 11.01 20.48
N LYS A 196 5.78 10.24 21.25
CA LYS A 196 5.50 10.53 22.67
C LYS A 196 6.61 10.09 23.63
N GLY A 197 7.74 9.58 23.12
CA GLY A 197 8.85 9.10 23.95
C GLY A 197 8.51 7.86 24.77
N LEU A 198 7.55 7.05 24.31
CA LEU A 198 7.09 5.84 24.99
C LEU A 198 7.74 4.56 24.45
N GLN A 199 8.69 4.66 23.51
CA GLN A 199 9.31 3.50 22.85
C GLN A 199 9.95 2.53 23.85
N ASP A 200 10.83 3.03 24.73
CA ASP A 200 11.50 2.19 25.73
C ASP A 200 10.50 1.58 26.71
N THR A 201 9.45 2.32 27.07
CA THR A 201 8.38 1.80 27.94
C THR A 201 7.58 0.70 27.24
N TYR A 202 7.24 0.89 25.97
CA TYR A 202 6.55 -0.13 25.17
C TYR A 202 7.36 -1.42 25.03
N GLN A 203 8.69 -1.34 25.03
CA GLN A 203 9.58 -2.50 24.92
C GLN A 203 9.82 -3.21 26.26
N ASN A 204 9.88 -2.46 27.37
CA ASN A 204 10.39 -2.98 28.65
C ASN A 204 9.36 -3.00 29.79
N ASP A 205 8.18 -2.42 29.63
CA ASP A 205 7.09 -2.46 30.62
C ASP A 205 5.92 -3.28 30.05
N GLU A 206 5.77 -4.52 30.52
CA GLU A 206 4.76 -5.45 30.02
C GLU A 206 3.33 -4.94 30.19
N VAL A 207 3.03 -4.30 31.32
CA VAL A 207 1.69 -3.78 31.63
C VAL A 207 1.34 -2.67 30.64
N ILE A 208 2.24 -1.70 30.45
CA ILE A 208 2.00 -0.60 29.51
C ILE A 208 2.00 -1.10 28.06
N CYS A 209 2.90 -2.03 27.71
CA CYS A 209 2.92 -2.67 26.39
C CYS A 209 1.56 -3.31 26.07
N GLN A 210 1.00 -4.06 27.02
CA GLN A 210 -0.29 -4.71 26.85
C GLN A 210 -1.42 -3.69 26.64
N ILE A 211 -1.47 -2.62 27.45
CA ILE A 211 -2.48 -1.55 27.29
C ILE A 211 -2.35 -0.89 25.89
N LEU A 212 -1.12 -0.58 25.45
CA LEU A 212 -0.88 0.04 24.14
C LEU A 212 -1.24 -0.91 22.98
N ARG A 213 -1.01 -2.22 23.12
CA ARG A 213 -1.45 -3.23 22.15
C ARG A 213 -2.97 -3.39 22.10
N GLN A 214 -3.68 -3.22 23.22
CA GLN A 214 -5.15 -3.21 23.21
C GLN A 214 -5.71 -2.07 22.35
N ILE A 215 -5.03 -0.91 22.28
CA ILE A 215 -5.40 0.16 21.34
C ILE A 215 -5.28 -0.32 19.89
N MET A 216 -4.21 -1.03 19.54
CA MET A 216 -4.07 -1.63 18.20
C MET A 216 -5.15 -2.69 17.92
N ALA A 217 -5.63 -3.38 18.96
CA ALA A 217 -6.69 -4.38 18.84
C ALA A 217 -8.10 -3.79 18.63
N LEU A 218 -8.30 -2.48 18.87
CA LEU A 218 -9.59 -1.81 18.63
C LEU A 218 -10.04 -1.88 17.16
N ALA A 219 -9.13 -2.14 16.22
CA ALA A 219 -9.49 -2.34 14.81
C ALA A 219 -10.31 -3.62 14.56
N PHE A 220 -10.36 -4.55 15.51
CA PHE A 220 -11.00 -5.87 15.35
C PHE A 220 -12.31 -6.02 16.12
N ILE A 221 -12.78 -4.97 16.77
CA ILE A 221 -14.07 -4.95 17.45
C ILE A 221 -15.11 -4.23 16.60
N PRO A 222 -16.41 -4.56 16.74
CA PRO A 222 -17.49 -3.83 16.07
C PRO A 222 -17.40 -2.33 16.35
N SER A 223 -17.62 -1.51 15.31
CA SER A 223 -17.37 -0.06 15.37
C SER A 223 -18.24 0.66 16.40
N ASP A 224 -19.46 0.17 16.63
CA ASP A 224 -20.40 0.63 17.66
C ASP A 224 -19.94 0.30 19.09
N GLN A 225 -19.06 -0.69 19.26
CA GLN A 225 -18.50 -1.08 20.56
C GLN A 225 -17.16 -0.42 20.87
N ILE A 226 -16.48 0.21 19.89
CA ILE A 226 -15.15 0.82 20.07
C ILE A 226 -15.14 1.77 21.27
N ARG A 227 -16.12 2.66 21.34
CA ARG A 227 -16.21 3.66 22.42
C ARG A 227 -16.41 2.99 23.79
N ILE A 228 -17.26 1.97 23.85
CA ILE A 228 -17.56 1.23 25.08
C ILE A 228 -16.31 0.50 25.58
N VAL A 229 -15.61 -0.22 24.70
CA VAL A 229 -14.37 -0.93 25.05
C VAL A 229 -13.27 0.05 25.45
N TYR A 230 -13.09 1.15 24.72
CA TYR A 230 -12.06 2.13 25.05
C TYR A 230 -12.27 2.75 26.44
N TYR A 231 -13.47 3.30 26.72
CA TYR A 231 -13.73 3.97 28.00
C TYR A 231 -13.99 3.00 29.16
N GLY A 232 -14.56 1.83 28.90
CA GLY A 232 -14.93 0.85 29.93
C GLY A 232 -13.83 -0.14 30.28
N VAL A 233 -12.92 -0.44 29.35
CA VAL A 233 -11.89 -1.47 29.52
C VAL A 233 -10.48 -0.89 29.46
N ILE A 234 -10.13 -0.17 28.40
CA ILE A 234 -8.73 0.25 28.18
C ILE A 234 -8.34 1.43 29.06
N LYS A 235 -9.11 2.53 29.00
CA LYS A 235 -8.79 3.77 29.72
C LYS A 235 -8.66 3.58 31.24
N PRO A 236 -9.52 2.79 31.92
CA PRO A 236 -9.40 2.57 33.37
C PRO A 236 -8.11 1.83 33.77
N GLN A 237 -7.51 1.03 32.89
CA GLN A 237 -6.25 0.33 33.19
C GLN A 237 -5.09 1.30 33.43
N LEU A 238 -5.16 2.54 32.91
CA LEU A 238 -4.14 3.57 33.15
C LEU A 238 -4.07 4.01 34.61
N SER A 239 -5.20 3.95 35.33
CA SER A 239 -5.26 4.25 36.76
C SER A 239 -4.57 3.18 37.60
N ASN A 240 -4.43 1.95 37.07
CA ASN A 240 -3.80 0.82 37.73
C ASN A 240 -2.31 0.69 37.40
N VAL A 241 -1.76 1.56 36.55
CA VAL A 241 -0.32 1.61 36.31
C VAL A 241 0.35 2.09 37.62
N PRO A 242 1.31 1.31 38.19
CA PRO A 242 1.98 1.67 39.44
C PRO A 242 2.55 3.08 39.44
N ALA A 243 2.93 3.61 40.60
CA ALA A 243 3.55 4.93 40.67
C ALA A 243 4.80 5.01 39.77
N LYS A 244 4.65 5.68 38.63
CA LYS A 244 5.69 5.94 37.63
C LYS A 244 6.14 7.39 37.71
N PRO A 245 7.34 7.72 37.20
CA PRO A 245 7.81 9.10 37.10
C PRO A 245 6.78 10.02 36.43
N THR A 246 6.71 11.27 36.89
CA THR A 246 5.76 12.28 36.40
C THR A 246 5.83 12.47 34.87
N SER A 247 7.04 12.41 34.30
CA SER A 247 7.27 12.48 32.86
C SER A 247 6.58 11.36 32.08
N LEU A 248 6.66 10.12 32.56
CA LEU A 248 6.00 8.97 31.92
C LEU A 248 4.47 9.10 32.00
N ARG A 249 3.93 9.55 33.13
CA ARG A 249 2.49 9.82 33.26
C ARG A 249 2.00 10.90 32.28
N TYR A 250 2.78 11.96 32.11
CA TYR A 250 2.48 13.00 31.13
C TYR A 250 2.46 12.45 29.70
N ASN A 251 3.50 11.70 29.31
CA ASN A 251 3.61 11.11 27.97
C ASN A 251 2.47 10.14 27.66
N LEU A 252 2.11 9.29 28.63
CA LEU A 252 0.95 8.40 28.50
C LEU A 252 -0.33 9.20 28.33
N ARG A 253 -0.60 10.20 29.19
CA ARG A 253 -1.80 11.03 29.06
C ARG A 253 -1.88 11.73 27.69
N ASP A 254 -0.76 12.27 27.21
CA ASP A 254 -0.69 12.93 25.90
C ASP A 254 -0.88 11.94 24.74
N PHE A 255 -0.41 10.70 24.87
CA PHE A 255 -0.71 9.62 23.92
C PHE A 255 -2.21 9.29 23.87
N PHE A 256 -2.86 9.09 25.02
CA PHE A 256 -4.28 8.71 25.08
C PHE A 256 -5.22 9.84 24.65
N LYS A 257 -4.84 11.10 24.86
CA LYS A 257 -5.58 12.27 24.38
C LYS A 257 -5.80 12.27 22.86
N TYR A 258 -4.91 11.63 22.10
CA TYR A 258 -5.08 11.47 20.65
C TYR A 258 -6.34 10.67 20.26
N PHE A 259 -6.84 9.81 21.16
CA PHE A 259 -7.97 8.91 20.92
C PHE A 259 -9.27 9.35 21.65
N GLU A 260 -9.25 10.51 22.31
CA GLU A 260 -10.42 11.12 22.97
C GLU A 260 -11.15 12.11 22.06
#